data_AF-A0A9E4ENR7-F1
#
_entry.id   AF-A0A9E4ENR7-F1
#
_cell.length_a   1.000
_cell.length_b   1.000
_cell.length_c   1.000
_cell.angle_alpha   90.00
_cell.angle_beta   90.00
_cell.angle_gamma   90.00
#
_symmetry.space_group_name_H-M   'P 1'
#
loop_
_entity.id
_entity.type
_entity.pdbx_description
1 polymer ?
#
loop_
_entity_poly.entity_id
_entity_poly.type
_entity_poly.pdbx_seq_one_letter_code
_entity_poly.pdbx_strand_id
1 'polypeptide(L)'
;YCTDVWFNEAMQFMETDETPFFCYISTNAPHGPFNVHEKYSAPYLQQGIPKQRARFYGMIANIDENIGRLRQWLADNNLTENTILIFMGDNGTAMGTGITADGYPTDGYNAGMRGKKTWVYDGGHRNACFIHWP
;
A
#
# COMPACT_ATOMS: atom_id res chain seq x y z
N TYR A 1 -10.69 9.29 4.07
CA TYR A 1 -10.38 8.76 2.73
C TYR A 1 -10.71 7.26 2.73
N CYS A 2 -11.03 6.62 1.59
CA CYS A 2 -11.56 5.23 1.61
C CYS A 2 -10.67 4.25 2.37
N THR A 3 -9.35 4.39 2.20
CA THR A 3 -8.35 3.63 2.95
C THR A 3 -8.54 3.76 4.47
N ASP A 4 -8.69 4.99 4.99
CA ASP A 4 -8.90 5.21 6.42
C ASP A 4 -10.18 4.54 6.93
N VAL A 5 -11.26 4.57 6.14
CA VAL A 5 -12.53 3.93 6.49
C VAL A 5 -12.34 2.43 6.62
N TRP A 6 -11.73 1.77 5.63
CA TRP A 6 -11.53 0.31 5.70
C TRP A 6 -10.67 -0.12 6.88
N PHE A 7 -9.62 0.63 7.21
CA PHE A 7 -8.80 0.32 8.37
C PHE A 7 -9.57 0.53 9.69
N ASN A 8 -10.40 1.58 9.78
CA ASN A 8 -11.25 1.79 10.96
C ASN A 8 -12.26 0.65 11.15
N GLU A 9 -12.98 0.28 10.09
CA GLU A 9 -13.98 -0.80 10.13
C GLU A 9 -13.31 -2.15 10.41
N ALA A 10 -12.10 -2.38 9.90
CA ALA A 10 -11.33 -3.59 10.19
C ALA A 10 -10.96 -3.69 11.67
N MET A 11 -10.47 -2.61 12.28
CA MET A 11 -10.17 -2.57 13.72
C MET A 11 -11.45 -2.81 14.54
N GLN A 12 -12.57 -2.17 14.18
CA GLN A 12 -13.85 -2.40 14.83
C GLN A 12 -14.34 -3.86 14.70
N PHE A 13 -14.14 -4.50 13.56
CA PHE A 13 -14.45 -5.92 13.38
C PHE A 13 -13.61 -6.81 14.32
N MET A 14 -12.34 -6.48 14.52
CA MET A 14 -11.42 -7.22 15.39
C MET A 14 -11.64 -6.94 16.89
N GLU A 15 -12.50 -5.98 17.27
CA GLU A 15 -12.91 -5.74 18.67
C GLU A 15 -13.94 -6.75 19.19
N THR A 16 -14.43 -7.66 18.34
CA THR A 16 -15.45 -8.65 18.73
C THR A 16 -14.87 -9.77 19.61
N ASP A 17 -15.73 -10.39 20.43
CA ASP A 17 -15.34 -11.54 21.29
C ASP A 17 -15.10 -12.85 20.49
N GLU A 18 -15.30 -12.83 19.17
CA GLU A 18 -15.10 -13.99 18.29
C GLU A 18 -13.61 -14.17 17.95
N THR A 19 -12.94 -15.03 18.72
CA THR A 19 -11.54 -15.41 18.50
C THR A 19 -11.42 -16.89 18.13
N PRO A 20 -10.53 -17.28 17.19
CA PRO A 20 -9.67 -16.40 16.39
C PRO A 20 -10.43 -15.68 15.26
N PHE A 21 -9.90 -14.53 14.82
CA PHE A 21 -10.44 -13.79 13.68
C PHE A 21 -9.60 -14.00 12.41
N PHE A 22 -10.23 -13.77 11.26
CA PHE A 22 -9.57 -13.54 9.99
C PHE A 22 -10.09 -12.24 9.39
N CYS A 23 -9.20 -11.25 9.22
CA CYS A 23 -9.54 -9.94 8.66
C CYS A 23 -8.77 -9.72 7.35
N TYR A 24 -9.49 -9.50 6.24
CA TYR A 24 -8.90 -9.21 4.94
C TYR A 24 -9.17 -7.77 4.52
N ILE A 25 -8.15 -6.90 4.66
CA ILE A 25 -8.24 -5.48 4.34
C ILE A 25 -7.78 -5.25 2.89
N SER A 26 -8.72 -5.27 1.95
CA SER A 26 -8.45 -5.12 0.51
C SER A 26 -8.65 -3.68 0.02
N THR A 27 -7.67 -2.83 0.26
CA THR A 27 -7.78 -1.42 -0.12
C THR A 27 -7.74 -1.21 -1.63
N ASN A 28 -8.54 -0.27 -2.17
CA ASN A 28 -8.37 0.20 -3.54
C ASN A 28 -7.10 1.01 -3.75
N ALA A 29 -6.51 1.62 -2.72
CA ALA A 29 -5.29 2.39 -2.87
C ALA A 29 -4.10 1.45 -3.21
N PRO A 30 -3.15 1.88 -4.07
CA PRO A 30 -3.04 3.18 -4.73
C PRO A 30 -3.65 3.21 -6.16
N HIS A 31 -4.75 2.50 -6.44
CA HIS A 31 -5.42 2.54 -7.74
C HIS A 31 -5.98 3.93 -8.09
N GLY A 32 -6.02 4.27 -9.38
CA GLY A 32 -6.65 5.51 -9.84
C GLY A 32 -8.16 5.59 -9.52
N PRO A 33 -8.76 6.79 -9.47
CA PRO A 33 -8.20 8.11 -9.76
C PRO A 33 -7.40 8.63 -8.56
N PHE A 34 -6.12 8.99 -8.74
CA PHE A 34 -5.15 9.29 -7.66
C PHE A 34 -5.53 10.51 -6.80
N ASN A 35 -6.56 10.33 -5.98
CA ASN A 35 -7.14 11.32 -5.11
C ASN A 35 -6.62 11.03 -3.71
N VAL A 36 -5.87 11.96 -3.17
CA VAL A 36 -5.29 11.85 -1.84
C VAL A 36 -5.20 13.26 -1.24
N HIS A 37 -5.26 13.34 0.09
CA HIS A 37 -5.11 14.61 0.79
C HIS A 37 -3.74 15.23 0.48
N GLU A 38 -3.69 16.56 0.34
CA GLU A 38 -2.48 17.28 -0.06
C GLU A 38 -1.30 16.98 0.86
N LYS A 39 -1.55 16.86 2.17
CA LYS A 39 -0.55 16.47 3.19
C LYS A 39 0.33 15.28 2.78
N TYR A 40 -0.22 14.30 2.05
CA TYR A 40 0.53 13.13 1.63
C TYR A 40 1.25 13.31 0.29
N SER A 41 0.75 14.16 -0.60
CA SER A 41 1.35 14.37 -1.94
C SER A 41 2.33 15.53 -2.00
N ALA A 42 2.16 16.54 -1.14
CA ALA A 42 2.99 17.73 -1.07
C ALA A 42 4.49 17.43 -0.87
N PRO A 43 4.91 16.49 0.01
CA PRO A 43 6.33 16.17 0.18
C PRO A 43 6.99 15.71 -1.14
N TYR A 44 6.28 14.91 -1.94
CA TYR A 44 6.78 14.42 -3.21
C TYR A 44 6.77 15.51 -4.30
N LEU A 45 5.75 16.37 -4.31
CA LEU A 45 5.71 17.53 -5.22
C LEU A 45 6.90 18.48 -4.96
N GLN A 46 7.23 18.74 -3.69
CA GLN A 46 8.37 19.58 -3.30
C GLN A 46 9.71 18.99 -3.72
N GLN A 47 9.80 17.66 -3.86
CA GLN A 47 10.97 16.95 -4.41
C GLN A 47 11.02 16.96 -5.95
N GLY A 48 10.08 17.64 -6.61
CA GLY A 48 10.02 17.70 -8.08
C GLY A 48 9.41 16.46 -8.74
N ILE A 49 8.77 15.57 -7.98
CA ILE A 49 8.12 14.38 -8.54
C ILE A 49 6.87 14.82 -9.33
N PRO A 50 6.65 14.32 -10.56
CA PRO A 50 5.49 14.68 -11.38
C PRO A 50 4.18 14.49 -10.64
N LYS A 51 3.24 15.44 -10.80
CA LYS A 51 2.00 15.55 -10.01
C LYS A 51 1.21 14.24 -9.87
N GLN A 52 1.07 13.47 -10.94
CA GLN A 52 0.35 12.18 -10.86
C GLN A 52 1.09 11.15 -10.01
N ARG A 53 2.42 11.06 -10.15
CA ARG A 53 3.25 10.15 -9.35
C ARG A 53 3.35 10.60 -7.89
N ALA A 54 3.42 11.91 -7.64
CA ALA A 54 3.38 12.46 -6.29
C ALA A 54 2.08 12.11 -5.55
N ARG A 55 0.94 12.13 -6.26
CA ARG A 55 -0.35 11.67 -5.73
C ARG A 55 -0.36 10.16 -5.50
N PHE A 56 0.16 9.36 -6.45
CA PHE A 56 0.30 7.91 -6.30
C PHE A 56 1.15 7.54 -5.06
N TYR A 57 2.30 8.20 -4.86
CA TYR A 57 3.12 8.04 -3.67
C TYR A 57 2.42 8.52 -2.41
N GLY A 58 1.65 9.60 -2.47
CA GLY A 58 0.83 10.04 -1.35
C GLY A 58 -0.23 9.01 -0.92
N MET A 59 -0.83 8.28 -1.87
CA MET A 59 -1.75 7.18 -1.53
C MET A 59 -1.01 6.04 -0.82
N ILE A 60 0.21 5.71 -1.25
CA ILE A 60 1.07 4.72 -0.58
C ILE A 60 1.43 5.19 0.83
N ALA A 61 1.79 6.46 1.01
CA ALA A 61 2.07 7.03 2.33
C ALA A 61 0.86 6.96 3.28
N ASN A 62 -0.36 7.12 2.75
CA ASN A 62 -1.57 6.93 3.55
C ASN A 62 -1.83 5.45 3.90
N ILE A 63 -1.49 4.49 3.02
CA ILE A 63 -1.52 3.07 3.36
C ILE A 63 -0.53 2.79 4.51
N ASP A 64 0.69 3.31 4.40
CA ASP A 64 1.73 3.16 5.42
C ASP A 64 1.29 3.73 6.78
N GLU A 65 0.72 4.94 6.81
CA GLU A 65 0.15 5.55 8.01
C GLU A 65 -0.93 4.64 8.64
N ASN A 66 -1.82 4.06 7.82
CA ASN A 66 -2.88 3.17 8.29
C ASN A 66 -2.37 1.80 8.77
N ILE A 67 -1.33 1.25 8.15
CA ILE A 67 -0.64 0.06 8.66
C ILE A 67 -0.01 0.35 10.02
N GLY A 68 0.60 1.52 10.18
CA GLY A 68 1.11 1.99 11.47
C GLY A 68 0.01 2.06 12.54
N ARG A 69 -1.14 2.65 12.20
CA ARG A 69 -2.33 2.70 13.07
C ARG A 69 -2.82 1.31 13.47
N LEU A 70 -2.95 0.40 12.51
CA LEU A 70 -3.36 -0.98 12.77
C LEU A 70 -2.40 -1.70 13.71
N ARG A 71 -1.09 -1.60 13.47
CA ARG A 71 -0.07 -2.23 14.31
C ARG A 71 -0.08 -1.66 15.74
N GLN A 72 -0.24 -0.35 15.89
CA GLN A 72 -0.38 0.27 17.20
C GLN A 72 -1.64 -0.22 17.92
N TRP A 73 -2.78 -0.25 17.21
CA TRP A 73 -4.04 -0.75 17.77
C TRP A 73 -3.93 -2.22 18.20
N LEU A 74 -3.27 -3.10 17.42
CA LEU A 74 -3.00 -4.48 17.82
C LEU A 74 -2.17 -4.56 19.11
N ALA A 75 -1.18 -3.68 19.27
CA ALA A 75 -0.36 -3.61 20.48
C ALA A 75 -1.18 -3.14 21.69
N ASP A 76 -1.96 -2.06 21.52
CA ASP A 76 -2.78 -1.48 22.59
C ASP A 76 -3.87 -2.46 23.08
N ASN A 77 -4.33 -3.36 22.22
CA ASN A 77 -5.32 -4.39 22.54
C ASN A 77 -4.71 -5.76 22.90
N ASN A 78 -3.39 -5.87 23.08
CA ASN A 78 -2.69 -7.12 23.41
C ASN A 78 -2.88 -8.25 22.38
N LEU A 79 -3.11 -7.90 21.11
CA LEU A 79 -3.33 -8.84 20.01
C LEU A 79 -2.06 -9.16 19.22
N THR A 80 -1.00 -8.35 19.36
CA THR A 80 0.24 -8.46 18.57
C THR A 80 0.85 -9.86 18.59
N GLU A 81 1.04 -10.45 19.78
CA GLU A 81 1.73 -11.74 19.95
C GLU A 81 0.96 -12.94 19.35
N ASN A 82 -0.35 -12.79 19.13
CA ASN A 82 -1.22 -13.85 18.60
C ASN A 82 -1.88 -13.46 17.27
N THR A 83 -1.30 -12.50 16.55
CA THR A 83 -1.79 -12.07 15.23
C THR A 83 -0.67 -12.19 14.19
N ILE A 84 -0.93 -12.96 13.14
CA ILE A 84 -0.07 -12.98 11.95
C ILE A 84 -0.53 -11.83 11.04
N LEU A 85 0.34 -10.85 10.83
CA LEU A 85 0.08 -9.74 9.91
C LEU A 85 0.78 -10.00 8.58
N ILE A 86 0.00 -10.02 7.49
CA ILE A 86 0.50 -10.17 6.12
C ILE A 86 0.21 -8.89 5.35
N PHE A 87 1.25 -8.27 4.80
CA PHE A 87 1.13 -7.18 3.84
C PHE A 87 1.56 -7.69 2.47
N MET A 88 0.73 -7.49 1.45
CA MET A 88 1.10 -7.81 0.07
C MET A 88 0.40 -6.91 -0.93
N GLY A 89 1.01 -6.73 -2.11
CA GLY A 89 0.35 -6.12 -3.25
C GLY A 89 -0.29 -7.16 -4.19
N ASP A 90 -1.28 -6.74 -4.97
CA ASP A 90 -2.03 -7.58 -5.91
C ASP A 90 -1.36 -7.70 -7.30
N ASN A 91 -0.69 -6.65 -7.76
CA ASN A 91 0.09 -6.61 -9.01
C ASN A 91 1.16 -5.52 -8.98
N GLY A 92 2.02 -5.53 -9.99
CA GLY A 92 3.07 -4.54 -10.20
C GLY A 92 2.55 -3.11 -10.31
N THR A 93 3.44 -2.14 -10.18
CA THR A 93 3.05 -0.72 -10.05
C THR A 93 2.32 -0.18 -11.28
N ALA A 94 1.29 0.66 -11.08
CA ALA A 94 0.61 1.36 -12.17
C ALA A 94 1.31 2.69 -12.54
N MET A 95 1.77 3.43 -11.52
CA MET A 95 2.36 4.78 -11.66
C MET A 95 3.63 5.00 -10.84
N GLY A 96 4.21 3.95 -10.24
CA GLY A 96 5.45 4.04 -9.48
C GLY A 96 6.69 4.25 -10.34
N THR A 97 6.63 3.94 -11.64
CA THR A 97 7.74 4.06 -12.60
C THR A 97 7.23 4.41 -14.00
N GLY A 98 8.00 5.22 -14.74
CA GLY A 98 7.96 5.26 -16.21
C GLY A 98 8.67 4.04 -16.80
N ILE A 99 8.33 3.67 -18.03
CA ILE A 99 8.82 2.47 -18.71
C ILE A 99 9.14 2.80 -20.17
N THR A 100 10.30 2.37 -20.67
CA THR A 100 10.67 2.42 -22.09
C THR A 100 9.83 1.44 -22.94
N ALA A 101 9.87 1.57 -24.26
CA ALA A 101 9.15 0.65 -25.16
C ALA A 101 9.57 -0.82 -24.98
N ASP A 102 10.84 -1.08 -24.66
CA ASP A 102 11.38 -2.42 -24.40
C ASP A 102 11.17 -2.89 -22.95
N GLY A 103 10.56 -2.06 -22.09
CA GLY A 103 10.02 -2.47 -20.79
C GLY A 103 10.88 -2.10 -19.59
N TYR A 104 11.92 -1.28 -19.72
CA TYR A 104 12.81 -0.95 -18.60
C TYR A 104 12.44 0.38 -17.91
N PRO A 105 12.65 0.51 -16.60
CA PRO A 105 12.36 1.72 -15.84
C PRO A 105 13.14 2.93 -16.34
N THR A 106 12.48 4.08 -16.47
CA THR A 106 13.12 5.36 -16.83
C THR A 106 13.25 6.32 -15.65
N ASP A 107 12.36 6.21 -14.67
CA ASP A 107 12.29 7.04 -13.47
C ASP A 107 11.43 6.35 -12.40
N GLY A 108 11.41 6.89 -11.18
CA GLY A 108 10.63 6.30 -10.09
C GLY A 108 11.22 4.97 -9.59
N TYR A 109 10.37 4.07 -9.10
CA TYR A 109 10.81 2.82 -8.47
C TYR A 109 9.89 1.64 -8.78
N ASN A 110 10.51 0.56 -9.25
CA ASN A 110 9.97 -0.80 -9.29
C ASN A 110 11.09 -1.84 -9.08
N ALA A 111 12.16 -1.47 -8.37
CA ALA A 111 13.38 -2.25 -8.17
C ALA A 111 14.14 -2.66 -9.46
N GLY A 112 14.10 -1.84 -10.51
CA GLY A 112 14.82 -2.12 -11.76
C GLY A 112 14.18 -3.23 -12.61
N MET A 113 12.98 -3.69 -12.23
CA MET A 113 12.32 -4.79 -12.89
C MET A 113 11.78 -4.37 -14.27
N ARG A 114 11.77 -5.31 -15.21
CA ARG A 114 11.15 -5.11 -16.52
C ARG A 114 9.62 -5.15 -16.38
N GLY A 115 8.92 -4.23 -17.04
CA GLY A 115 7.46 -4.18 -17.07
C GLY A 115 6.84 -3.46 -15.87
N LYS A 116 5.51 -3.35 -15.92
CA LYS A 116 4.67 -2.77 -14.86
C LYS A 116 3.28 -3.43 -14.90
N LYS A 117 2.28 -2.92 -14.16
CA LYS A 117 0.89 -3.43 -14.21
C LYS A 117 0.47 -3.78 -15.65
N THR A 118 -0.16 -4.95 -15.83
CA THR A 118 -0.58 -5.58 -17.11
C THR A 118 0.51 -6.20 -17.99
N TRP A 119 1.77 -6.23 -17.55
CA TRP A 119 2.86 -6.87 -18.30
C TRP A 119 3.19 -8.24 -17.71
N VAL A 120 3.72 -9.13 -18.55
CA VAL A 120 4.09 -10.52 -18.18
C VAL A 120 5.47 -10.64 -17.52
N TYR A 121 6.20 -9.53 -17.36
CA TYR A 121 7.52 -9.50 -16.75
C TYR A 121 7.44 -9.23 -15.25
N ASP A 122 8.54 -9.46 -14.53
CA ASP A 122 8.63 -9.31 -13.07
C ASP A 122 8.03 -8.00 -12.54
N GLY A 123 8.23 -6.87 -13.21
CA GLY A 123 7.66 -5.59 -12.77
C GLY A 123 6.13 -5.52 -12.81
N GLY A 124 5.47 -6.47 -13.47
CA GLY A 124 4.01 -6.61 -13.53
C GLY A 124 3.39 -7.56 -12.51
N HIS A 125 4.14 -8.54 -11.98
CA HIS A 125 3.59 -9.56 -11.07
C HIS A 125 4.45 -9.86 -9.83
N ARG A 126 5.73 -9.49 -9.80
CA ARG A 126 6.56 -9.58 -8.60
C ARG A 126 6.25 -8.37 -7.70
N ASN A 127 5.87 -8.65 -6.45
CA ASN A 127 5.36 -7.63 -5.55
C ASN A 127 6.04 -7.66 -4.17
N ALA A 128 5.78 -6.62 -3.37
CA ALA A 128 6.09 -6.62 -1.95
C ALA A 128 5.20 -7.65 -1.23
N CYS A 129 5.82 -8.44 -0.36
CA CYS A 129 5.15 -9.36 0.55
C CYS A 129 5.95 -9.38 1.86
N PHE A 130 5.31 -9.01 2.96
CA PHE A 130 5.89 -9.05 4.30
C PHE A 130 4.96 -9.83 5.22
N ILE A 131 5.55 -10.70 6.03
CA ILE A 131 4.85 -11.46 7.05
C ILE A 131 5.49 -11.11 8.38
N HIS A 132 4.66 -10.72 9.34
CA HIS A 132 5.06 -10.45 10.71
C HIS A 132 4.29 -11.38 11.63
N TRP A 133 5.02 -12.25 12.32
CA TRP A 133 4.53 -13.14 13.36
C TRP A 133 5.58 -13.10 14.50
N PRO A 134 5.27 -12.43 15.63
CA PRO A 134 6.15 -12.37 16.79
C PRO A 134 6.52 -13.75 17.37
#